data_AF-A0A521ELD9-F1
#
_entry.id   AF-A0A521ELD9-F1
#
_cell.length_a   1.000
_cell.length_b   1.000
_cell.length_c   1.000
_cell.angle_alpha   90.00
_cell.angle_beta   90.00
_cell.angle_gamma   90.00
#
_symmetry.space_group_name_H-M   'P 1'
#
loop_
_entity.id
_entity.type
_entity.pdbx_description
1 polymer ?
#
loop_
_entity_poly.entity_id
_entity_poly.type
_entity_poly.pdbx_seq_one_letter_code
_entity_poly.pdbx_strand_id
1 'polypeptide(L)'
;MAEAKIRTIAARPNAESLIKPGELVDLIEVTPLSLNDRRIYNQLLENAWEAIDKPVTHVIAKSTLRGSHNSNDRVGESLERLMSAIVKVAVIWDGEPAIERVQLLGGNLESGRADGLLEYEIPARLRKIIRNSQVFARLQREVMFALSSKYALTLYEMVQKRGNLKWKASEKFSLDALRGIMGVPKGKLTNWSNLKLRAIDPAVAEVNALSDFMVEIAAIKTGRAVTHVELRWWRKDGDASGAADRALQFSKVGRRVRAEGKAENIVPEPAPELRPRPAWLNSRGVPLQTSTYETARLRHPGFDIYFVEGEWRSWSAAKEPAKDPDKAFLAFFRSYAEKNPI
;
A
#
# COMPACT_ATOMS: atom_id res chain seq x y z
N MET A 1 18.00 -32.40 -13.11
CA MET A 1 18.47 -31.13 -12.50
C MET A 1 17.26 -30.46 -11.88
N ALA A 2 17.07 -30.57 -10.55
CA ALA A 2 15.98 -29.88 -9.89
C ALA A 2 16.27 -28.37 -9.96
N GLU A 3 15.47 -27.63 -10.71
CA GLU A 3 15.52 -26.17 -10.81
C GLU A 3 15.52 -25.61 -9.38
N ALA A 4 16.56 -24.84 -9.01
CA ALA A 4 16.68 -24.30 -7.68
C ALA A 4 15.46 -23.40 -7.41
N LYS A 5 14.49 -23.90 -6.62
CA LYS A 5 13.25 -23.18 -6.32
C LYS A 5 13.61 -21.90 -5.56
N ILE A 6 13.53 -20.76 -6.25
CA ILE A 6 13.76 -19.45 -5.65
C ILE A 6 12.71 -19.26 -4.56
N ARG A 7 13.17 -19.04 -3.32
CA ARG A 7 12.31 -18.75 -2.18
C ARG A 7 12.05 -17.25 -2.11
N THR A 8 10.86 -16.86 -1.69
CA THR A 8 10.46 -15.46 -1.53
C THR A 8 11.44 -14.69 -0.61
N ILE A 9 11.94 -15.32 0.45
CA ILE A 9 12.90 -14.71 1.39
C ILE A 9 14.24 -14.30 0.75
N ALA A 10 14.58 -14.84 -0.43
CA ALA A 10 15.78 -14.46 -1.17
C ALA A 10 15.59 -13.13 -1.93
N ALA A 11 14.35 -12.68 -2.14
CA ALA A 11 14.07 -11.39 -2.74
C ALA A 11 14.50 -10.26 -1.80
N ARG A 12 15.13 -9.22 -2.34
CA ARG A 12 15.51 -8.03 -1.58
C ARG A 12 14.52 -6.88 -1.85
N PRO A 13 13.93 -6.27 -0.80
CA PRO A 13 13.32 -4.96 -0.92
C PRO A 13 14.40 -3.92 -1.23
N ASN A 14 13.98 -2.76 -1.70
CA ASN A 14 14.86 -1.61 -1.92
C ASN A 14 14.17 -0.35 -1.40
N ALA A 15 14.79 0.83 -1.55
CA ALA A 15 14.23 2.10 -1.08
C ALA A 15 12.88 2.47 -1.74
N GLU A 16 12.55 1.88 -2.89
CA GLU A 16 11.35 2.22 -3.67
C GLU A 16 10.25 1.13 -3.65
N SER A 17 10.59 -0.11 -3.30
CA SER A 17 9.67 -1.24 -3.25
C SER A 17 9.84 -2.15 -2.04
N LEU A 18 8.72 -2.72 -1.60
CA LEU A 18 8.68 -3.79 -0.59
C LEU A 18 8.29 -5.13 -1.21
N ILE A 19 8.62 -6.22 -0.52
CA ILE A 19 8.26 -7.58 -0.92
C ILE A 19 7.13 -8.09 -0.03
N LYS A 20 6.08 -8.62 -0.64
CA LYS A 20 4.97 -9.27 0.06
C LYS A 20 4.84 -10.72 -0.41
N PRO A 21 4.98 -11.72 0.48
CA PRO A 21 4.78 -13.13 0.13
C PRO A 21 3.40 -13.37 -0.46
N GLY A 22 3.32 -14.22 -1.49
CA GLY A 22 2.12 -14.41 -2.29
C GLY A 22 0.94 -15.00 -1.50
N GLU A 23 1.22 -15.74 -0.44
CA GLU A 23 0.25 -16.26 0.52
C GLU A 23 -0.38 -15.14 1.36
N LEU A 24 0.33 -14.02 1.54
CA LEU A 24 -0.18 -12.83 2.23
C LEU A 24 -0.92 -11.88 1.30
N VAL A 25 -0.78 -12.05 -0.01
CA VAL A 25 -1.54 -11.31 -1.03
C VAL A 25 -2.92 -11.93 -1.22
N ASP A 26 -3.00 -13.25 -1.28
CA ASP A 26 -4.25 -13.98 -1.55
C ASP A 26 -4.94 -14.51 -0.27
N LEU A 27 -4.57 -13.99 0.91
CA LEU A 27 -5.22 -14.38 2.16
C LEU A 27 -6.67 -13.91 2.19
N ILE A 28 -7.51 -14.63 2.95
CA ILE A 28 -8.90 -14.22 3.20
C ILE A 28 -8.96 -13.55 4.56
N GLU A 29 -9.34 -12.27 4.57
CA GLU A 29 -9.55 -11.49 5.78
C GLU A 29 -10.86 -11.90 6.46
N VAL A 30 -10.79 -12.30 7.74
CA VAL A 30 -11.98 -12.51 8.57
C VAL A 30 -12.35 -11.22 9.28
N THR A 31 -11.34 -10.56 9.85
CA THR A 31 -11.47 -9.24 10.47
C THR A 31 -11.26 -8.16 9.40
N PRO A 32 -12.23 -7.28 9.14
CA PRO A 32 -12.06 -6.24 8.13
C PRO A 32 -10.98 -5.25 8.53
N LEU A 33 -9.99 -5.07 7.66
CA LEU A 33 -8.96 -4.04 7.81
C LEU A 33 -9.31 -2.79 6.99
N SER A 34 -8.85 -1.64 7.48
CA SER A 34 -8.85 -0.37 6.75
C SER A 34 -7.65 -0.29 5.80
N LEU A 35 -7.64 0.72 4.92
CA LEU A 35 -6.46 0.99 4.08
C LEU A 35 -5.23 1.33 4.95
N ASN A 36 -5.43 2.05 6.04
CA ASN A 36 -4.35 2.44 6.94
C ASN A 36 -3.75 1.22 7.64
N ASP A 37 -4.58 0.31 8.16
CA ASP A 37 -4.10 -0.91 8.82
C ASP A 37 -3.24 -1.75 7.86
N ARG A 38 -3.66 -1.89 6.59
CA ARG A 38 -2.92 -2.65 5.57
C ARG A 38 -1.60 -2.00 5.19
N ARG A 39 -1.54 -0.66 5.16
CA ARG A 39 -0.28 0.07 4.93
C ARG A 39 0.69 -0.09 6.07
N ILE A 40 0.21 0.11 7.31
CA ILE A 40 1.01 -0.13 8.51
C ILE A 40 1.54 -1.56 8.50
N TYR A 41 0.67 -2.54 8.21
CA TYR A 41 1.10 -3.93 8.11
C TYR A 41 2.18 -4.16 7.05
N ASN A 42 2.02 -3.60 5.84
CA ASN A 42 3.03 -3.72 4.80
C ASN A 42 4.37 -3.06 5.22
N GLN A 43 4.35 -1.93 5.93
CA GLN A 43 5.55 -1.29 6.48
C GLN A 43 6.20 -2.13 7.59
N LEU A 44 5.42 -2.79 8.45
CA LEU A 44 5.94 -3.72 9.46
C LEU A 44 6.61 -4.94 8.83
N LEU A 45 6.03 -5.50 7.76
CA LEU A 45 6.65 -6.60 7.01
C LEU A 45 7.95 -6.17 6.34
N GLU A 46 7.97 -4.97 5.78
CA GLU A 46 9.15 -4.38 5.15
C GLU A 46 10.30 -4.21 6.16
N ASN A 47 10.01 -3.61 7.33
CA ASN A 47 10.99 -3.42 8.39
C ASN A 47 11.52 -4.75 8.96
N ALA A 48 10.65 -5.75 9.04
CA ALA A 48 11.02 -7.07 9.53
C ALA A 48 11.83 -7.90 8.52
N TRP A 49 11.89 -7.50 7.24
CA TRP A 49 12.20 -8.41 6.12
C TRP A 49 13.47 -9.25 6.29
N GLU A 50 14.57 -8.66 6.78
CA GLU A 50 15.85 -9.36 6.95
C GLU A 50 15.81 -10.52 7.95
N ALA A 51 14.91 -10.43 8.93
CA ALA A 51 14.75 -11.41 10.00
C ALA A 51 13.30 -11.93 10.12
N ILE A 52 12.48 -11.73 9.08
CA ILE A 52 11.02 -11.95 9.12
C ILE A 52 10.64 -13.41 9.39
N ASP A 53 11.55 -14.34 9.10
CA ASP A 53 11.36 -15.77 9.32
C ASP A 53 11.93 -16.25 10.68
N LYS A 54 12.60 -15.37 11.43
CA LYS A 54 13.27 -15.68 12.71
C LYS A 54 12.38 -15.34 13.91
N PRO A 55 12.52 -16.07 15.04
CA PRO A 55 11.78 -15.80 16.26
C PRO A 55 12.42 -14.62 17.03
N VAL A 56 12.33 -13.41 16.48
CA VAL A 56 12.92 -12.21 17.07
C VAL A 56 11.90 -11.10 17.20
N THR A 57 12.17 -10.18 18.12
CA THR A 57 11.47 -8.90 18.21
C THR A 57 12.02 -7.93 17.18
N HIS A 58 11.13 -7.24 16.47
CA HIS A 58 11.47 -6.19 15.53
C HIS A 58 11.19 -4.82 16.16
N VAL A 59 11.97 -3.81 15.78
CA VAL A 59 11.84 -2.45 16.29
C VAL A 59 11.61 -1.50 15.13
N ILE A 60 10.66 -0.58 15.27
CA ILE A 60 10.38 0.49 14.29
C ILE A 60 9.94 1.76 15.01
N ALA A 61 10.30 2.93 14.48
CA ALA A 61 9.78 4.20 14.97
C ALA A 61 8.30 4.38 14.56
N LYS A 62 7.42 4.77 15.49
CA LYS A 62 6.01 5.06 15.17
C LYS A 62 5.85 6.20 14.15
N SER A 63 6.82 7.10 14.09
CA SER A 63 6.91 8.17 13.09
C SER A 63 6.96 7.65 11.65
N THR A 64 7.49 6.45 11.42
CA THR A 64 7.52 5.78 10.12
C THR A 64 6.16 5.22 9.73
N LEU A 65 5.36 4.77 10.71
CA LEU A 65 4.06 4.12 10.49
C LEU A 65 2.89 5.11 10.31
N ARG A 66 2.96 6.30 10.90
CA ARG A 66 1.88 7.30 10.87
C ARG A 66 1.62 7.96 9.50
N GLY A 67 2.50 7.75 8.51
CA GLY A 67 2.40 8.37 7.19
C GLY A 67 2.31 9.92 7.24
N SER A 68 1.29 10.49 6.58
CA SER A 68 1.05 11.94 6.57
C SER A 68 0.45 12.48 7.88
N HIS A 69 0.04 11.62 8.81
CA HIS A 69 -0.55 12.04 10.08
C HIS A 69 0.52 12.43 11.10
N ASN A 70 0.22 13.41 11.95
CA ASN A 70 1.14 13.88 12.99
C ASN A 70 0.92 13.21 14.35
N SER A 71 -0.25 12.61 14.61
CA SER A 71 -0.52 11.85 15.84
C SER A 71 -0.21 10.36 15.67
N ASN A 72 0.28 9.74 16.76
CA ASN A 72 0.50 8.31 16.85
C ASN A 72 -0.75 7.53 17.30
N ASP A 73 -1.83 8.19 17.74
CA ASP A 73 -3.01 7.52 18.31
C ASP A 73 -3.63 6.52 17.32
N ARG A 74 -3.65 6.89 16.03
CA ARG A 74 -4.16 6.02 14.96
C ARG A 74 -3.29 4.79 14.73
N VAL A 75 -2.00 4.88 15.05
CA VAL A 75 -1.07 3.75 14.93
C VAL A 75 -1.46 2.70 15.97
N GLY A 76 -1.67 3.10 17.23
CA GLY A 76 -2.12 2.21 18.31
C GLY A 76 -3.39 1.43 17.96
N GLU A 77 -4.45 2.12 17.55
CA GLU A 77 -5.70 1.46 17.13
C GLU A 77 -5.50 0.48 15.96
N SER A 78 -4.62 0.84 15.01
CA SER A 78 -4.31 -0.04 13.88
C SER A 78 -3.53 -1.29 14.34
N LEU A 79 -2.62 -1.16 15.31
CA LEU A 79 -1.89 -2.29 15.89
C LEU A 79 -2.86 -3.25 16.60
N GLU A 80 -3.79 -2.74 17.40
CA GLU A 80 -4.82 -3.57 18.06
C GLU A 80 -5.71 -4.32 17.05
N ARG A 81 -6.13 -3.64 15.97
CA ARG A 81 -6.86 -4.29 14.87
C ARG A 81 -6.02 -5.36 14.18
N LEU A 82 -4.72 -5.14 13.96
CA LEU A 82 -3.82 -6.11 13.35
C LEU A 82 -3.54 -7.31 14.27
N MET A 83 -3.45 -7.12 15.58
CA MET A 83 -3.33 -8.21 16.56
C MET A 83 -4.59 -9.10 16.61
N SER A 84 -5.77 -8.48 16.54
CA SER A 84 -7.05 -9.18 16.52
C SER A 84 -7.45 -9.69 15.13
N ALA A 85 -6.69 -9.35 14.09
CA ALA A 85 -6.97 -9.78 12.72
C ALA A 85 -6.60 -11.25 12.51
N ILE A 86 -7.63 -12.08 12.36
CA ILE A 86 -7.47 -13.46 11.92
C ILE A 86 -7.62 -13.51 10.40
N VAL A 87 -6.66 -14.16 9.75
CA VAL A 87 -6.69 -14.44 8.31
C VAL A 87 -6.66 -15.94 8.05
N LYS A 88 -7.19 -16.34 6.90
CA LYS A 88 -7.15 -17.72 6.41
C LYS A 88 -6.19 -17.79 5.23
N VAL A 89 -5.25 -18.73 5.31
CA VAL A 89 -4.28 -19.01 4.24
C VAL A 89 -4.49 -20.45 3.78
N ALA A 90 -4.60 -20.63 2.47
CA ALA A 90 -4.61 -21.97 1.87
C ALA A 90 -3.20 -22.56 1.93
N VAL A 91 -3.07 -23.75 2.50
CA VAL A 91 -1.80 -24.46 2.65
C VAL A 91 -1.97 -25.91 2.23
N ILE A 92 -0.86 -26.61 2.00
CA ILE A 92 -0.86 -28.07 1.87
C ILE A 92 -0.39 -28.66 3.19
N TRP A 93 -1.18 -29.56 3.77
CA TRP A 93 -0.86 -30.27 4.99
C TRP A 93 -0.99 -31.77 4.72
N ASP A 94 0.11 -32.50 4.91
CA ASP A 94 0.21 -33.95 4.65
C ASP A 94 -0.28 -34.37 3.26
N GLY A 95 0.03 -33.55 2.25
CA GLY A 95 -0.35 -33.77 0.85
C GLY A 95 -1.75 -33.27 0.48
N GLU A 96 -2.57 -32.91 1.47
CA GLU A 96 -3.95 -32.48 1.26
C GLU A 96 -4.13 -30.97 1.39
N PRO A 97 -5.08 -30.36 0.66
CA PRO A 97 -5.45 -28.97 0.85
C PRO A 97 -6.01 -28.72 2.26
N ALA A 98 -5.45 -27.73 2.95
CA ALA A 98 -5.90 -27.32 4.28
C ALA A 98 -5.99 -25.79 4.38
N ILE A 99 -6.69 -25.32 5.42
CA ILE A 99 -6.82 -23.89 5.73
C ILE A 99 -6.15 -23.63 7.07
N GLU A 100 -5.06 -22.86 7.04
CA GLU A 100 -4.39 -22.38 8.24
C GLU A 100 -5.00 -21.03 8.66
N ARG A 101 -5.30 -20.87 9.94
CA ARG A 101 -5.78 -19.61 10.53
C ARG A 101 -4.64 -19.00 11.33
N VAL A 102 -4.29 -17.75 11.04
CA VAL A 102 -3.18 -17.06 11.69
C VAL A 102 -3.55 -15.62 12.02
N GLN A 103 -2.93 -15.07 13.05
CA GLN A 103 -2.96 -13.64 13.32
C GLN A 103 -1.96 -12.92 12.40
N LEU A 104 -2.23 -11.65 12.08
CA LEU A 104 -1.32 -10.84 11.27
C LEU A 104 -0.17 -10.25 12.09
N LEU A 105 -0.41 -9.88 13.34
CA LEU A 105 0.57 -9.27 14.24
C LEU A 105 0.62 -10.02 15.57
N GLY A 106 1.84 -10.26 16.07
CA GLY A 106 2.07 -10.87 17.38
C GLY A 106 2.02 -9.85 18.51
N GLY A 107 2.62 -10.22 19.65
CA GLY A 107 2.80 -9.30 20.77
C GLY A 107 3.60 -8.06 20.34
N ASN A 108 3.26 -6.92 20.94
CA ASN A 108 3.98 -5.67 20.74
C ASN A 108 4.09 -4.89 22.05
N LEU A 109 5.07 -3.99 22.10
CA LEU A 109 5.34 -3.10 23.22
C LEU A 109 5.52 -1.68 22.67
N GLU A 110 4.64 -0.78 23.10
CA GLU A 110 4.80 0.64 22.83
C GLU A 110 5.60 1.31 23.96
N SER A 111 6.79 1.79 23.64
CA SER A 111 7.61 2.55 24.57
C SER A 111 6.93 3.91 24.87
N GLY A 112 6.78 4.24 26.16
CA GLY A 112 6.40 5.58 26.61
C GLY A 112 7.55 6.59 26.58
N ARG A 113 8.75 6.17 26.15
CA ARG A 113 9.92 7.04 26.04
C ARG A 113 9.77 8.01 24.87
N ALA A 114 10.54 9.08 24.89
CA ALA A 114 10.55 10.11 23.85
C ALA A 114 11.02 9.59 22.48
N ASP A 115 11.68 8.43 22.42
CA ASP A 115 12.13 7.79 21.18
C ASP A 115 10.97 7.28 20.30
N GLY A 116 9.78 7.08 20.87
CA GLY A 116 8.58 6.70 20.14
C GLY A 116 8.71 5.35 19.41
N LEU A 117 9.52 4.44 19.96
CA LEU A 117 9.76 3.12 19.37
C LEU A 117 8.61 2.15 19.66
N LEU A 118 8.32 1.32 18.65
CA LEU A 118 7.43 0.18 18.72
C LEU A 118 8.26 -1.10 18.56
N GLU A 119 8.12 -2.00 19.53
CA GLU A 119 8.60 -3.37 19.42
C GLU A 119 7.44 -4.28 19.00
N TYR A 120 7.67 -5.23 18.08
CA TYR A 120 6.63 -6.14 17.62
C TYR A 120 7.19 -7.49 17.15
N GLU A 121 6.33 -8.51 17.14
CA GLU A 121 6.67 -9.85 16.69
C GLU A 121 5.83 -10.31 15.49
N ILE A 122 6.45 -11.12 14.62
CA ILE A 122 5.74 -11.84 13.56
C ILE A 122 5.33 -13.23 14.11
N PRO A 123 4.02 -13.58 14.12
CA PRO A 123 3.54 -14.84 14.66
C PRO A 123 4.25 -16.06 14.06
N ALA A 124 4.58 -17.07 14.88
CA ALA A 124 5.36 -18.23 14.45
C ALA A 124 4.80 -18.96 13.23
N ARG A 125 3.46 -19.11 13.17
CA ARG A 125 2.74 -19.70 12.03
C ARG A 125 2.93 -18.88 10.76
N LEU A 126 2.83 -17.55 10.88
CA LEU A 126 3.05 -16.62 9.78
C LEU A 126 4.49 -16.69 9.27
N ARG A 127 5.48 -16.74 10.16
CA ARG A 127 6.90 -16.91 9.79
C ARG A 127 7.13 -18.19 8.97
N LYS A 128 6.46 -19.29 9.33
CA LYS A 128 6.53 -20.56 8.58
C LYS A 128 5.94 -20.42 7.17
N ILE A 129 4.80 -19.74 7.04
CA ILE A 129 4.18 -19.46 5.74
C ILE A 129 5.14 -18.62 4.86
N ILE A 130 5.67 -17.52 5.42
CA ILE A 130 6.60 -16.62 4.73
C ILE A 130 7.87 -17.36 4.27
N ARG A 131 8.48 -18.16 5.16
CA ARG A 131 9.68 -18.96 4.86
C ARG A 131 9.46 -19.92 3.68
N ASN A 132 8.26 -20.51 3.59
CA ASN A 132 7.96 -21.52 2.59
C ASN A 132 7.49 -20.95 1.25
N SER A 133 7.11 -19.66 1.23
CA SER A 133 6.65 -18.95 0.04
C SER A 133 7.66 -18.99 -1.11
N GLN A 134 7.14 -19.16 -2.33
CA GLN A 134 7.91 -19.20 -3.59
C GLN A 134 7.50 -18.12 -4.58
N VAL A 135 6.39 -17.42 -4.31
CA VAL A 135 5.84 -16.37 -5.15
C VAL A 135 5.69 -15.14 -4.28
N PHE A 136 5.98 -13.96 -4.82
CA PHE A 136 5.83 -12.71 -4.11
C PHE A 136 5.34 -11.59 -5.02
N ALA A 137 4.69 -10.61 -4.42
CA ALA A 137 4.42 -9.32 -5.04
C ALA A 137 5.55 -8.34 -4.68
N ARG A 138 6.02 -7.57 -5.66
CA ARG A 138 6.88 -6.40 -5.42
C ARG A 138 6.03 -5.15 -5.49
N LEU A 139 5.81 -4.50 -4.35
CA LEU A 139 4.93 -3.33 -4.28
C LEU A 139 5.78 -2.06 -4.28
N GLN A 140 5.60 -1.22 -5.29
CA GLN A 140 6.17 0.14 -5.30
C GLN A 140 5.50 0.99 -4.20
N ARG A 141 6.30 1.64 -3.35
CA ARG A 141 5.80 2.45 -2.23
C ARG A 141 4.92 3.60 -2.72
N GLU A 142 5.34 4.30 -3.77
CA GLU A 142 4.59 5.44 -4.32
C GLU A 142 3.17 5.05 -4.73
N VAL A 143 3.03 3.92 -5.45
CA VAL A 143 1.71 3.40 -5.84
C VAL A 143 0.90 2.97 -4.62
N MET A 144 1.49 2.21 -3.69
CA MET A 144 0.79 1.74 -2.48
C MET A 144 0.18 2.89 -1.68
N PHE A 145 0.90 4.01 -1.57
CA PHE A 145 0.45 5.19 -0.83
C PHE A 145 -0.43 6.14 -1.65
N ALA A 146 -0.35 6.11 -2.99
CA ALA A 146 -1.23 6.90 -3.86
C ALA A 146 -2.65 6.32 -3.96
N LEU A 147 -2.80 4.99 -3.85
CA LEU A 147 -4.11 4.33 -3.87
C LEU A 147 -5.01 4.84 -2.74
N SER A 148 -6.30 5.04 -2.98
CA SER A 148 -7.22 5.67 -2.04
C SER A 148 -8.19 4.69 -1.38
N SER A 149 -8.27 3.47 -1.89
CA SER A 149 -9.16 2.42 -1.41
C SER A 149 -8.39 1.18 -1.00
N LYS A 150 -8.85 0.52 0.07
CA LYS A 150 -8.34 -0.80 0.46
C LYS A 150 -8.54 -1.84 -0.65
N TYR A 151 -9.63 -1.73 -1.40
CA TYR A 151 -9.91 -2.62 -2.54
C TYR A 151 -8.91 -2.40 -3.68
N ALA A 152 -8.54 -1.14 -3.93
CA ALA A 152 -7.51 -0.80 -4.91
C ALA A 152 -6.13 -1.32 -4.49
N LEU A 153 -5.77 -1.19 -3.20
CA LEU A 153 -4.55 -1.77 -2.65
C LEU A 153 -4.51 -3.29 -2.81
N THR A 154 -5.57 -4.01 -2.44
CA THR A 154 -5.62 -5.46 -2.64
C THR A 154 -5.49 -5.83 -4.11
N LEU A 155 -6.24 -5.17 -5.00
CA LEU A 155 -6.19 -5.48 -6.43
C LEU A 155 -4.79 -5.24 -7.01
N TYR A 156 -4.13 -4.15 -6.60
CA TYR A 156 -2.75 -3.88 -6.94
C TYR A 156 -1.81 -4.98 -6.47
N GLU A 157 -1.93 -5.44 -5.22
CA GLU A 157 -1.14 -6.55 -4.67
C GLU A 157 -1.36 -7.85 -5.46
N MET A 158 -2.62 -8.19 -5.76
CA MET A 158 -2.99 -9.38 -6.53
C MET A 158 -2.32 -9.38 -7.91
N VAL A 159 -2.27 -8.21 -8.55
CA VAL A 159 -1.69 -8.03 -9.89
C VAL A 159 -0.17 -8.01 -9.82
N GLN A 160 0.45 -7.37 -8.83
CA GLN A 160 1.91 -7.40 -8.66
C GLN A 160 2.46 -8.82 -8.41
N LYS A 161 1.68 -9.69 -7.76
CA LYS A 161 2.00 -11.11 -7.61
C LYS A 161 2.01 -11.86 -8.95
N ARG A 162 1.16 -11.45 -9.90
CA ARG A 162 0.82 -12.22 -11.12
C ARG A 162 1.37 -11.61 -12.42
N GLY A 163 1.65 -10.32 -12.42
CA GLY A 163 1.85 -9.52 -13.63
C GLY A 163 3.07 -9.91 -14.47
N ASN A 164 4.03 -10.62 -13.89
CA ASN A 164 5.23 -11.08 -14.59
C ASN A 164 5.15 -12.57 -15.04
N LEU A 165 3.99 -13.21 -14.91
CA LEU A 165 3.77 -14.56 -15.43
C LEU A 165 3.73 -14.54 -16.97
N LYS A 166 4.62 -15.29 -17.63
CA LYS A 166 4.76 -15.28 -19.10
C LYS A 166 3.55 -15.85 -19.86
N TRP A 167 2.95 -16.90 -19.32
CA TRP A 167 1.93 -17.71 -20.01
C TRP A 167 0.54 -17.60 -19.37
N LYS A 168 0.36 -16.68 -18.42
CA LYS A 168 -0.88 -16.49 -17.68
C LYS A 168 -1.17 -15.01 -17.53
N ALA A 169 -2.28 -14.56 -18.14
CA ALA A 169 -2.76 -13.19 -18.10
C ALA A 169 -4.18 -13.08 -17.50
N SER A 170 -4.74 -14.19 -17.03
CA SER A 170 -6.03 -14.20 -16.33
C SER A 170 -6.12 -15.28 -15.25
N GLU A 171 -7.01 -15.07 -14.28
CA GLU A 171 -7.32 -16.03 -13.21
C GLU A 171 -8.79 -15.91 -12.79
N LYS A 172 -9.43 -17.07 -12.55
CA LYS A 172 -10.82 -17.13 -12.13
C LYS A 172 -10.92 -17.26 -10.62
N PHE A 173 -11.84 -16.49 -10.03
CA PHE A 173 -12.16 -16.54 -8.60
C PHE A 173 -13.66 -16.76 -8.44
N SER A 174 -14.07 -17.55 -7.43
CA SER A 174 -15.46 -17.51 -6.98
C SER A 174 -15.75 -16.13 -6.38
N LEU A 175 -17.02 -15.68 -6.45
CA LEU A 175 -17.39 -14.39 -5.84
C LEU A 175 -17.08 -14.33 -4.35
N ASP A 176 -17.24 -15.44 -3.64
CA ASP A 176 -16.98 -15.48 -2.20
C ASP A 176 -15.49 -15.40 -1.88
N ALA A 177 -14.64 -16.06 -2.69
CA ALA A 177 -13.19 -15.92 -2.57
C ALA A 177 -12.75 -14.47 -2.84
N LEU A 178 -13.27 -13.84 -3.89
CA LEU A 178 -12.95 -12.45 -4.22
C LEU A 178 -13.33 -11.50 -3.07
N ARG A 179 -14.53 -11.64 -2.50
CA ARG A 179 -14.97 -10.83 -1.35
C ARG A 179 -14.05 -11.01 -0.14
N GLY A 180 -13.66 -12.25 0.13
CA GLY A 180 -12.74 -12.59 1.22
C GLY A 180 -11.36 -11.96 1.04
N ILE A 181 -10.79 -12.05 -0.17
CA ILE A 181 -9.49 -11.45 -0.51
C ILE A 181 -9.55 -9.93 -0.46
N MET A 182 -10.62 -9.33 -1.00
CA MET A 182 -10.85 -7.88 -0.96
C MET A 182 -11.12 -7.34 0.47
N GLY A 183 -11.35 -8.21 1.45
CA GLY A 183 -11.70 -7.80 2.82
C GLY A 183 -13.06 -7.12 2.91
N VAL A 184 -14.02 -7.61 2.13
CA VAL A 184 -15.42 -7.19 2.23
C VAL A 184 -16.01 -7.75 3.53
N PRO A 185 -16.53 -6.91 4.45
CA PRO A 185 -17.11 -7.39 5.68
C PRO A 185 -18.28 -8.36 5.44
N LYS A 186 -18.45 -9.34 6.33
CA LYS A 186 -19.56 -10.30 6.26
C LYS A 186 -20.90 -9.56 6.17
N GLY A 187 -21.74 -9.96 5.20
CA GLY A 187 -23.06 -9.35 4.98
C GLY A 187 -23.04 -8.01 4.22
N LYS A 188 -21.88 -7.52 3.78
CA LYS A 188 -21.76 -6.34 2.91
C LYS A 188 -21.50 -6.75 1.46
N LEU A 189 -21.88 -5.87 0.53
CA LEU A 189 -21.69 -6.04 -0.93
C LEU A 189 -22.11 -7.45 -1.43
N THR A 190 -23.24 -7.93 -0.93
CA THR A 190 -23.71 -9.30 -1.16
C THR A 190 -24.19 -9.53 -2.59
N ASN A 191 -24.77 -8.52 -3.23
CA ASN A 191 -25.13 -8.60 -4.65
C ASN A 191 -23.96 -8.15 -5.54
N TRP A 192 -23.92 -8.69 -6.76
CA TRP A 192 -22.87 -8.40 -7.74
C TRP A 192 -22.81 -6.91 -8.11
N SER A 193 -23.96 -6.27 -8.36
CA SER A 193 -24.01 -4.88 -8.80
C SER A 193 -23.37 -3.92 -7.80
N ASN A 194 -23.63 -4.10 -6.50
CA ASN A 194 -23.04 -3.30 -5.43
C ASN A 194 -21.55 -3.60 -5.27
N LEU A 195 -21.14 -4.88 -5.33
CA LEU A 195 -19.73 -5.25 -5.28
C LEU A 195 -18.97 -4.60 -6.45
N LYS A 196 -19.55 -4.66 -7.65
CA LYS A 196 -18.97 -4.09 -8.86
C LYS A 196 -18.82 -2.57 -8.73
N LEU A 197 -19.91 -1.89 -8.42
CA LEU A 197 -19.97 -0.42 -8.38
C LEU A 197 -19.11 0.18 -7.25
N ARG A 198 -19.08 -0.44 -6.07
CA ARG A 198 -18.45 0.17 -4.88
C ARG A 198 -17.02 -0.30 -4.62
N ALA A 199 -16.67 -1.51 -5.03
CA ALA A 199 -15.35 -2.07 -4.75
C ALA A 199 -14.54 -2.28 -6.03
N ILE A 200 -15.09 -3.01 -7.01
CA ILE A 200 -14.33 -3.46 -8.19
C ILE A 200 -14.02 -2.31 -9.13
N ASP A 201 -15.03 -1.56 -9.60
CA ASP A 201 -14.83 -0.51 -10.60
C ASP A 201 -13.91 0.62 -10.08
N PRO A 202 -14.07 1.12 -8.84
CA PRO A 202 -13.13 2.09 -8.29
C PRO A 202 -11.71 1.52 -8.17
N ALA A 203 -11.57 0.27 -7.71
CA ALA A 203 -10.25 -0.37 -7.59
C ALA A 203 -9.56 -0.54 -8.96
N VAL A 204 -10.29 -1.01 -9.97
CA VAL A 204 -9.79 -1.17 -11.33
C VAL A 204 -9.35 0.18 -11.91
N ALA A 205 -10.17 1.23 -11.75
CA ALA A 205 -9.85 2.56 -12.22
C ALA A 205 -8.56 3.11 -11.58
N GLU A 206 -8.39 2.95 -10.26
CA GLU A 206 -7.19 3.40 -9.56
C GLU A 206 -5.94 2.61 -9.97
N VAL A 207 -6.01 1.29 -10.05
CA VAL A 207 -4.87 0.44 -10.44
C VAL A 207 -4.45 0.74 -11.88
N ASN A 208 -5.42 0.88 -12.79
CA ASN A 208 -5.17 1.26 -14.19
C ASN A 208 -4.61 2.67 -14.33
N ALA A 209 -4.87 3.56 -13.38
CA ALA A 209 -4.31 4.90 -13.43
C ALA A 209 -2.88 4.96 -12.87
N LEU A 210 -2.62 4.26 -11.76
CA LEU A 210 -1.44 4.50 -10.92
C LEU A 210 -0.34 3.45 -11.05
N SER A 211 -0.62 2.26 -11.60
CA SER A 211 0.37 1.19 -11.70
C SER A 211 0.90 0.97 -13.13
N ASP A 212 1.95 0.17 -13.27
CA ASP A 212 2.49 -0.30 -14.56
C ASP A 212 1.61 -1.34 -15.27
N PHE A 213 0.51 -1.75 -14.65
CA PHE A 213 -0.40 -2.76 -15.18
C PHE A 213 -1.75 -2.16 -15.54
N MET A 214 -2.35 -2.75 -16.58
CA MET A 214 -3.76 -2.66 -16.85
C MET A 214 -4.45 -3.92 -16.32
N VAL A 215 -5.65 -3.75 -15.78
CA VAL A 215 -6.45 -4.78 -15.12
C VAL A 215 -7.92 -4.67 -15.50
N GLU A 216 -8.57 -5.81 -15.58
CA GLU A 216 -10.01 -5.93 -15.84
C GLU A 216 -10.58 -7.03 -14.93
N ILE A 217 -11.80 -6.85 -14.41
CA ILE A 217 -12.54 -7.90 -13.71
C ILE A 217 -13.87 -8.14 -14.43
N ALA A 218 -13.98 -9.27 -15.11
CA ALA A 218 -15.15 -9.66 -15.89
C ALA A 218 -16.04 -10.66 -15.11
N ALA A 219 -17.36 -10.46 -15.16
CA ALA A 219 -18.32 -11.36 -14.51
C ALA A 219 -18.48 -12.67 -15.28
N ILE A 220 -18.52 -13.80 -14.57
CA ILE A 220 -18.87 -15.12 -15.12
C ILE A 220 -20.19 -15.56 -14.50
N LYS A 221 -21.18 -15.84 -15.35
CA LYS A 221 -22.53 -16.24 -14.94
C LYS A 221 -22.72 -17.76 -14.99
N THR A 222 -23.52 -18.27 -14.05
CA THR A 222 -24.12 -19.61 -14.10
C THR A 222 -25.64 -19.41 -14.04
N GLY A 223 -26.31 -19.67 -15.16
CA GLY A 223 -27.70 -19.24 -15.33
C GLY A 223 -27.82 -17.72 -15.27
N ARG A 224 -28.68 -17.20 -14.37
CA ARG A 224 -28.90 -15.75 -14.20
C ARG A 224 -27.95 -15.11 -13.18
N ALA A 225 -27.33 -15.90 -12.31
CA ALA A 225 -26.48 -15.40 -11.23
C ALA A 225 -25.02 -15.29 -11.68
N VAL A 226 -24.32 -14.23 -11.23
CA VAL A 226 -22.85 -14.19 -11.29
C VAL A 226 -22.33 -15.09 -10.19
N THR A 227 -21.48 -16.06 -10.52
CA THR A 227 -20.91 -17.02 -9.57
C THR A 227 -19.40 -16.86 -9.42
N HIS A 228 -18.74 -16.39 -10.48
CA HIS A 228 -17.31 -16.21 -10.56
C HIS A 228 -16.97 -14.87 -11.22
N VAL A 229 -15.71 -14.47 -11.09
CA VAL A 229 -15.09 -13.43 -11.91
C VAL A 229 -13.83 -13.96 -12.56
N GLU A 230 -13.46 -13.34 -13.67
CA GLU A 230 -12.13 -13.45 -14.26
C GLU A 230 -11.39 -12.14 -14.06
N LEU A 231 -10.29 -12.17 -13.28
CA LEU A 231 -9.32 -11.09 -13.24
C LEU A 231 -8.36 -11.26 -14.42
N ARG A 232 -8.17 -10.22 -15.22
CA ARG A 232 -7.23 -10.17 -16.33
C ARG A 232 -6.21 -9.07 -16.08
N TRP A 233 -4.99 -9.26 -16.55
CA TRP A 233 -3.91 -8.28 -16.39
C TRP A 233 -2.95 -8.29 -17.59
N TRP A 234 -2.40 -7.13 -17.92
CA TRP A 234 -1.32 -6.97 -18.89
C TRP A 234 -0.48 -5.75 -18.55
N ARG A 235 0.78 -5.72 -18.99
CA ARG A 235 1.64 -4.54 -18.80
C ARG A 235 1.18 -3.40 -19.70
N LYS A 236 1.35 -2.18 -19.19
CA LYS A 236 1.22 -0.98 -20.00
C LYS A 236 2.39 -0.85 -20.97
N ASP A 237 2.08 -0.31 -22.15
CA ASP A 237 3.08 0.13 -23.10
C ASP A 237 3.69 1.48 -22.64
N GLY A 238 4.85 1.85 -23.21
CA GLY A 238 5.68 2.96 -22.72
C GLY A 238 4.97 4.30 -22.48
N ASP A 239 4.06 4.71 -23.38
CA ASP A 239 3.29 5.95 -23.23
C ASP A 239 2.31 5.92 -22.05
N ALA A 240 1.71 4.76 -21.79
CA ALA A 240 0.78 4.56 -20.70
C ALA A 240 1.50 4.43 -19.34
N SER A 241 2.73 3.89 -19.31
CA SER A 241 3.60 3.95 -18.13
C SER A 241 3.99 5.39 -17.80
N GLY A 242 4.36 6.22 -18.79
CA GLY A 242 4.63 7.64 -18.55
C GLY A 242 3.41 8.43 -18.05
N ALA A 243 2.20 8.01 -18.41
CA ALA A 243 0.97 8.56 -17.83
C ALA A 243 0.76 8.14 -16.37
N ALA A 244 1.11 6.91 -16.00
CA ALA A 244 1.08 6.44 -14.62
C ALA A 244 2.08 7.22 -13.75
N ASP A 245 3.31 7.42 -14.24
CA ASP A 245 4.33 8.23 -13.56
C ASP A 245 3.85 9.67 -13.33
N ARG A 246 3.22 10.28 -14.34
CA ARG A 246 2.58 11.60 -14.19
C ARG A 246 1.43 11.57 -13.19
N ALA A 247 0.58 10.55 -13.22
CA ALA A 247 -0.54 10.42 -12.28
C ALA A 247 -0.06 10.25 -10.82
N LEU A 248 1.05 9.56 -10.60
CA LEU A 248 1.72 9.47 -9.30
C LEU A 248 2.32 10.82 -8.87
N GLN A 249 2.90 11.58 -9.81
CA GLN A 249 3.45 12.91 -9.55
C GLN A 249 2.37 13.95 -9.23
N PHE A 250 1.18 13.83 -9.83
CA PHE A 250 0.05 14.71 -9.60
C PHE A 250 -1.03 13.96 -8.79
N SER A 251 -0.98 14.01 -7.45
CA SER A 251 -1.82 13.26 -6.49
C SER A 251 -3.36 13.47 -6.57
N LYS A 252 -3.84 14.08 -7.65
CA LYS A 252 -5.25 14.36 -7.91
C LYS A 252 -6.04 13.19 -8.46
N VAL A 253 -5.46 12.08 -8.93
CA VAL A 253 -6.29 10.98 -9.48
C VAL A 253 -7.10 10.28 -8.38
N GLY A 254 -6.49 9.94 -7.24
CA GLY A 254 -7.20 9.35 -6.09
C GLY A 254 -8.19 10.31 -5.39
N ARG A 255 -8.08 11.63 -5.62
CA ARG A 255 -9.08 12.63 -5.19
C ARG A 255 -10.19 12.85 -6.21
N ARG A 256 -9.90 12.76 -7.51
CA ARG A 256 -10.88 12.93 -8.59
C ARG A 256 -11.84 11.74 -8.66
N VAL A 257 -11.34 10.51 -8.44
CA VAL A 257 -12.20 9.32 -8.29
C VAL A 257 -13.14 9.43 -7.07
N ARG A 258 -12.69 10.06 -5.97
CA ARG A 258 -13.53 10.39 -4.81
C ARG A 258 -14.69 11.36 -5.13
N ALA A 259 -14.52 12.25 -6.11
CA ALA A 259 -15.55 13.21 -6.50
C ALA A 259 -16.61 12.61 -7.43
N GLU A 260 -16.22 11.62 -8.26
CA GLU A 260 -17.11 10.99 -9.25
C GLU A 260 -17.85 9.75 -8.69
N GLY A 261 -17.29 9.07 -7.68
CA GLY A 261 -17.85 7.86 -7.07
C GLY A 261 -18.47 8.08 -5.68
N LYS A 262 -19.55 8.86 -5.57
CA LYS A 262 -20.31 9.00 -4.32
C LYS A 262 -21.02 7.68 -3.96
N ALA A 263 -20.35 6.82 -3.20
CA ALA A 263 -20.98 5.93 -2.21
C ALA A 263 -19.94 5.24 -1.35
N GLU A 264 -19.62 5.82 -0.19
CA GLU A 264 -19.56 5.03 1.04
C GLU A 264 -19.69 5.94 2.27
N ASN A 265 -20.80 5.77 3.00
CA ASN A 265 -20.85 6.06 4.42
C ASN A 265 -20.31 4.80 5.14
N ILE A 266 -18.98 4.70 5.16
CA ILE A 266 -18.23 4.02 6.20
C ILE A 266 -17.46 5.17 6.84
N VAL A 267 -17.62 5.34 8.16
CA VAL A 267 -17.21 6.49 8.98
C VAL A 267 -16.18 7.38 8.28
N PRO A 268 -16.53 8.63 7.90
CA PRO A 268 -15.58 9.48 7.20
C PRO A 268 -14.41 9.75 8.13
N GLU A 269 -13.23 9.24 7.77
CA GLU A 269 -12.00 9.82 8.32
C GLU A 269 -11.88 11.24 7.76
N PRO A 270 -11.73 12.27 8.62
CA PRO A 270 -11.39 13.60 8.14
C PRO A 270 -10.05 13.51 7.41
N ALA A 271 -9.97 14.19 6.25
CA ALA A 271 -8.72 14.29 5.49
C ALA A 271 -7.59 14.81 6.40
N PRO A 272 -6.34 14.34 6.25
CA PRO A 272 -5.22 14.88 7.02
C PRO A 272 -5.08 16.37 6.73
N GLU A 273 -5.28 17.21 7.73
CA GLU A 273 -4.88 18.61 7.65
C GLU A 273 -3.36 18.68 7.72
N LEU A 274 -2.72 19.06 6.62
CA LEU A 274 -1.35 19.56 6.66
C LEU A 274 -1.32 20.72 7.67
N ARG A 275 -0.27 20.79 8.51
CA ARG A 275 -0.07 21.98 9.34
C ARG A 275 -0.09 23.19 8.39
N PRO A 276 -0.76 24.29 8.76
CA PRO A 276 -0.80 25.47 7.91
C PRO A 276 0.64 25.90 7.59
N ARG A 277 0.86 26.23 6.31
CA ARG A 277 2.17 26.70 5.84
C ARG A 277 2.59 27.91 6.71
N PRO A 278 3.77 27.87 7.37
CA PRO A 278 4.19 28.93 8.26
C PRO A 278 4.23 30.30 7.58
N ALA A 279 3.80 31.34 8.30
CA ALA A 279 3.69 32.70 7.75
C ALA A 279 5.03 33.25 7.22
N TRP A 280 6.17 32.86 7.82
CA TRP A 280 7.50 33.28 7.36
C TRP A 280 7.80 32.84 5.93
N LEU A 281 7.22 31.71 5.48
CA LEU A 281 7.42 31.16 4.15
C LEU A 281 6.55 31.84 3.08
N ASN A 282 5.50 32.57 3.50
CA ASN A 282 4.68 33.37 2.58
C ASN A 282 5.48 34.51 1.94
N SER A 283 6.47 35.06 2.67
CA SER A 283 7.39 36.07 2.13
C SER A 283 8.40 35.51 1.11
N ARG A 284 8.56 34.19 1.03
CA ARG A 284 9.57 33.50 0.20
C ARG A 284 9.02 32.86 -1.07
N GLY A 285 7.73 33.08 -1.37
CA GLY A 285 7.11 32.66 -2.63
C GLY A 285 5.72 32.05 -2.46
N VAL A 286 5.05 31.86 -3.61
CA VAL A 286 3.71 31.24 -3.70
C VAL A 286 3.76 29.81 -3.14
N PRO A 287 2.80 29.39 -2.30
CA PRO A 287 2.72 28.02 -1.80
C PRO A 287 2.80 26.99 -2.94
N LEU A 288 3.54 25.90 -2.72
CA LEU A 288 3.47 24.75 -3.61
C LEU A 288 2.11 24.07 -3.48
N GLN A 289 1.80 23.18 -4.41
CA GLN A 289 0.58 22.40 -4.32
C GLN A 289 0.60 21.55 -3.04
N THR A 290 -0.54 21.44 -2.37
CA THR A 290 -0.76 20.57 -1.20
C THR A 290 -0.25 19.14 -1.45
N SER A 291 -0.48 18.63 -2.67
CA SER A 291 -0.02 17.31 -3.14
C SER A 291 1.50 17.16 -3.15
N THR A 292 2.22 18.23 -3.43
CA THR A 292 3.68 18.24 -3.49
C THR A 292 4.25 18.05 -2.09
N TYR A 293 3.63 18.70 -1.10
CA TYR A 293 3.99 18.50 0.30
C TYR A 293 3.67 17.06 0.77
N GLU A 294 2.51 16.53 0.40
CA GLU A 294 2.17 15.12 0.69
C GLU A 294 3.22 14.16 0.11
N THR A 295 3.59 14.33 -1.17
CA THR A 295 4.58 13.48 -1.86
C THR A 295 5.99 13.61 -1.26
N ALA A 296 6.47 14.82 -0.95
CA ALA A 296 7.79 15.00 -0.33
C ALA A 296 7.85 14.34 1.06
N ARG A 297 6.81 14.49 1.87
CA ARG A 297 6.71 13.84 3.18
C ARG A 297 6.66 12.31 3.07
N LEU A 298 6.05 11.80 2.00
CA LEU A 298 6.00 10.37 1.73
C LEU A 298 7.36 9.80 1.35
N ARG A 299 8.09 10.50 0.47
CA ARG A 299 9.40 10.07 -0.06
C ARG A 299 10.51 10.19 0.97
N HIS A 300 10.40 11.17 1.86
CA HIS A 300 11.44 11.52 2.83
C HIS A 300 10.81 11.70 4.23
N PRO A 301 10.36 10.61 4.86
CA PRO A 301 9.78 10.68 6.20
C PRO A 301 10.82 11.16 7.22
N GLY A 302 10.38 11.91 8.22
CA GLY A 302 11.24 12.45 9.29
C GLY A 302 11.73 13.89 9.05
N PHE A 303 11.76 14.36 7.81
CA PHE A 303 12.13 15.75 7.49
C PHE A 303 10.99 16.74 7.80
N ASP A 304 11.35 17.94 8.28
CA ASP A 304 10.42 19.07 8.31
C ASP A 304 10.27 19.66 6.90
N ILE A 305 9.11 19.43 6.32
CA ILE A 305 8.84 19.78 4.93
C ILE A 305 8.87 21.27 4.63
N TYR A 306 8.45 22.12 5.57
CA TYR A 306 8.45 23.57 5.37
C TYR A 306 9.84 24.16 5.58
N PHE A 307 10.64 23.53 6.44
CA PHE A 307 12.07 23.84 6.53
C PHE A 307 12.78 23.56 5.20
N VAL A 308 12.58 22.36 4.63
CA VAL A 308 13.19 22.00 3.34
C VAL A 308 12.66 22.86 2.19
N GLU A 309 11.39 23.28 2.21
CA GLU A 309 10.90 24.31 1.27
C GLU A 309 11.67 25.62 1.46
N GLY A 310 11.90 26.07 2.70
CA GLY A 310 12.70 27.25 2.99
C GLY A 310 14.12 27.18 2.42
N GLU A 311 14.77 26.03 2.56
CA GLU A 311 16.10 25.76 1.98
C GLU A 311 16.06 25.81 0.45
N TRP A 312 15.07 25.18 -0.16
CA TRP A 312 14.88 25.21 -1.61
C TRP A 312 14.66 26.62 -2.14
N ARG A 313 13.80 27.42 -1.48
CA ARG A 313 13.55 28.82 -1.86
C ARG A 313 14.81 29.68 -1.73
N SER A 314 15.59 29.45 -0.69
CA SER A 314 16.85 30.18 -0.47
C SER A 314 17.88 29.81 -1.53
N TRP A 315 18.00 28.52 -1.86
CA TRP A 315 18.87 28.02 -2.91
C TRP A 315 18.47 28.47 -4.32
N SER A 316 17.17 28.65 -4.57
CA SER A 316 16.64 29.06 -5.88
C SER A 316 16.49 30.58 -6.05
N ALA A 317 16.70 31.37 -5.00
CA ALA A 317 16.49 32.82 -5.02
C ALA A 317 17.33 33.57 -6.08
N ALA A 318 18.53 33.08 -6.37
CA ALA A 318 19.43 33.67 -7.37
C ALA A 318 19.34 33.01 -8.76
N LYS A 319 18.35 32.12 -8.98
CA LYS A 319 18.20 31.33 -10.21
C LYS A 319 16.96 31.74 -10.98
N GLU A 320 16.91 31.39 -12.27
CA GLU A 320 15.70 31.54 -13.05
C GLU A 320 14.55 30.73 -12.43
N PRO A 321 13.32 31.29 -12.38
CA PRO A 321 12.16 30.58 -11.84
C PRO A 321 11.91 29.27 -12.59
N ALA A 322 11.73 28.18 -11.84
CA ALA A 322 11.42 26.90 -12.43
C ALA A 322 10.06 26.94 -13.15
N LYS A 323 10.03 26.41 -14.38
CA LYS A 323 8.79 26.25 -15.16
C LYS A 323 7.74 25.39 -14.44
N ASP A 324 8.20 24.44 -13.62
CA ASP A 324 7.38 23.61 -12.75
C ASP A 324 8.00 23.62 -11.33
N PRO A 325 7.53 24.51 -10.43
CA PRO A 325 8.09 24.67 -9.09
C PRO A 325 7.86 23.44 -8.22
N ASP A 326 6.75 22.72 -8.42
CA ASP A 326 6.42 21.51 -7.66
C ASP A 326 7.40 20.37 -7.97
N LYS A 327 7.68 20.14 -9.27
CA LYS A 327 8.67 19.15 -9.70
C LYS A 327 10.09 19.53 -9.28
N ALA A 328 10.44 20.80 -9.41
CA ALA A 328 11.75 21.31 -9.01
C ALA A 328 12.01 21.14 -7.50
N PHE A 329 10.99 21.38 -6.68
CA PHE A 329 11.07 21.15 -5.24
C PHE A 329 11.25 19.67 -4.90
N LEU A 330 10.47 18.76 -5.49
CA LEU A 330 10.61 17.32 -5.22
C LEU A 330 11.99 16.78 -5.63
N ALA A 331 12.55 17.26 -6.73
CA ALA A 331 13.89 16.92 -7.17
C ALA A 331 14.95 17.47 -6.19
N PHE A 332 14.79 18.72 -5.75
CA PHE A 332 15.66 19.31 -4.73
C PHE A 332 15.59 18.53 -3.42
N PHE A 333 14.39 18.16 -2.96
CA PHE A 333 14.19 17.42 -1.72
C PHE A 333 14.94 16.09 -1.75
N ARG A 334 14.88 15.34 -2.86
CA ARG A 334 15.64 14.10 -3.03
C ARG A 334 17.13 14.34 -2.78
N SER A 335 17.73 15.31 -3.47
CA SER A 335 19.15 15.64 -3.29
C SER A 335 19.48 16.21 -1.92
N TYR A 336 18.53 16.91 -1.28
CA TYR A 336 18.68 17.44 0.07
C TYR A 336 18.72 16.30 1.10
N ALA A 337 17.81 15.33 0.99
CA ALA A 337 17.74 14.18 1.89
C ALA A 337 18.97 13.26 1.76
N GLU A 338 19.48 13.07 0.54
CA GLU A 338 20.72 12.32 0.28
C GLU A 338 21.95 12.96 0.96
N LYS A 339 21.99 14.31 1.02
CA LYS A 339 23.08 15.06 1.64
C LYS A 339 22.93 15.25 3.15
N ASN A 340 21.73 15.06 3.69
CA ASN A 340 21.39 15.29 5.09
C ASN A 340 20.63 14.07 5.64
N PRO A 341 21.27 12.90 5.78
CA PRO A 341 20.63 11.72 6.34
C PRO A 341 20.22 11.97 7.80
N ILE A 342 19.04 11.47 8.20
CA ILE A 342 18.48 11.58 9.56
C ILE A 342 18.52 10.23 10.25
#